data_AF-A0A969MP23-F1
#
_entry.id   AF-A0A969MP23-F1
#
_cell.length_a   1.000
_cell.length_b   1.000
_cell.length_c   1.000
_cell.angle_alpha   90.00
_cell.angle_beta   90.00
_cell.angle_gamma   90.00
#
_symmetry.space_group_name_H-M   'P 1'
#
loop_
_entity.id
_entity.type
_entity.pdbx_description
1 polymer ?
#
loop_
_entity_poly.entity_id
_entity_poly.type
_entity_poly.pdbx_seq_one_letter_code
_entity_poly.pdbx_strand_id
1 'polypeptide(L)'
;MLKQQVAEFLGCSQKTVERYVHEGKLSVRYEKTPGARGKPKAVFDEQQVIRFKQELSKPTYLSIPEVVTELSREDLLPEDKWGANFAEC
;
A
#
# COMPACT_ATOMS: atom_id res chain seq x y z
N MET A 1 -1.74 -9.44 23.21
CA MET A 1 -0.95 -8.19 23.07
C MET A 1 -1.84 -6.95 23.17
N LEU A 2 -1.34 -5.85 23.73
CA LEU A 2 -2.04 -4.56 23.72
C LEU A 2 -1.80 -3.78 22.41
N LYS A 3 -2.68 -2.82 22.10
CA LYS A 3 -2.56 -1.97 20.88
C LYS A 3 -1.18 -1.32 20.72
N GLN A 4 -0.59 -0.82 21.81
CA GLN A 4 0.74 -0.19 21.80
C GLN A 4 1.83 -1.20 21.40
N GLN A 5 1.86 -2.35 22.04
CA GLN A 5 2.82 -3.42 21.74
C GLN A 5 2.71 -3.92 20.29
N VAL A 6 1.48 -4.02 19.76
CA VAL A 6 1.28 -4.41 18.35
C VAL A 6 1.85 -3.36 17.39
N ALA A 7 1.65 -2.08 17.69
CA ALA A 7 2.18 -0.98 16.89
C ALA A 7 3.72 -1.02 16.87
N GLU A 8 4.34 -1.21 18.03
CA GLU A 8 5.79 -1.38 18.19
C GLU A 8 6.31 -2.60 17.43
N PHE A 9 5.62 -3.75 17.55
CA PHE A 9 6.03 -5.00 16.91
C PHE A 9 5.96 -4.95 15.38
N LEU A 10 4.94 -4.29 14.83
CA LEU A 10 4.76 -4.09 13.39
C LEU A 10 5.59 -2.92 12.85
N GLY A 11 6.19 -2.09 13.72
CA GLY A 11 6.94 -0.90 13.31
C GLY A 11 6.05 0.18 12.69
N CYS A 12 4.79 0.31 13.14
CA CYS A 12 3.82 1.23 12.56
C CYS A 12 3.07 2.04 13.64
N SER A 13 2.25 3.02 13.21
CA SER A 13 1.49 3.84 14.15
C SER A 13 0.26 3.10 14.71
N GLN A 14 -0.22 3.49 15.90
CA GLN A 14 -1.46 2.92 16.46
C GLN A 14 -2.68 3.14 15.55
N LYS A 15 -2.72 4.25 14.79
CA LYS A 15 -3.77 4.49 13.78
C LYS A 15 -3.72 3.48 12.65
N THR A 16 -2.51 3.09 12.23
CA THR A 16 -2.32 2.06 11.21
C THR A 16 -2.85 0.71 11.71
N VAL A 17 -2.62 0.38 12.99
CA VAL A 17 -3.18 -0.82 13.62
C VAL A 17 -4.71 -0.78 13.64
N GLU A 18 -5.33 0.34 14.01
CA GLU A 18 -6.79 0.51 13.97
C GLU A 18 -7.33 0.32 12.55
N ARG A 19 -6.65 0.86 11.54
CA ARG A 19 -7.02 0.65 10.14
C ARG A 19 -6.95 -0.83 9.76
N TYR A 20 -5.93 -1.58 10.15
CA TYR A 20 -5.85 -3.02 9.89
C TYR A 20 -6.97 -3.82 10.56
N VAL A 21 -7.47 -3.35 11.71
CA VAL A 21 -8.68 -3.92 12.33
C VAL A 21 -9.92 -3.64 11.50
N HIS A 22 -10.09 -2.39 11.04
CA HIS A 22 -11.22 -2.02 10.16
C HIS A 22 -11.20 -2.75 8.82
N GLU A 23 -10.01 -3.02 8.27
CA GLU A 23 -9.81 -3.83 7.06
C GLU A 23 -10.01 -5.34 7.29
N GLY A 24 -10.25 -5.78 8.52
CA GLY A 24 -10.45 -7.19 8.87
C GLY A 24 -9.18 -8.04 8.87
N LYS A 25 -7.99 -7.42 8.78
CA LYS A 25 -6.69 -8.11 8.78
C LYS A 25 -6.27 -8.55 10.17
N LEU A 26 -6.65 -7.79 11.19
CA LEU A 26 -6.38 -8.08 12.59
C LEU A 26 -7.68 -8.18 13.39
N SER A 27 -7.78 -9.17 14.26
CA SER A 27 -8.92 -9.34 15.16
C SER A 27 -8.64 -8.67 16.49
N VAL A 28 -9.60 -7.88 16.97
CA VAL A 28 -9.54 -7.22 18.27
C VAL A 28 -10.61 -7.79 19.19
N ARG A 29 -10.23 -8.09 20.43
CA ARG A 29 -11.15 -8.43 21.51
C ARG A 29 -11.13 -7.32 22.54
N TYR A 30 -12.30 -6.87 22.94
CA TYR A 30 -12.43 -5.83 23.97
C TYR A 30 -12.74 -6.50 25.30
N GLU A 31 -11.74 -6.55 26.17
CA GLU A 31 -11.93 -7.07 27.51
C GLU A 31 -12.40 -5.95 28.45
N LYS A 32 -13.48 -6.24 29.19
CA LYS A 32 -13.97 -5.38 30.26
C LYS A 32 -13.06 -5.58 31.47
N THR A 33 -12.43 -4.51 31.92
CA THR A 33 -11.62 -4.56 33.13
C THR A 33 -12.52 -4.91 34.32
N PRO A 34 -12.21 -5.97 35.11
CA PRO A 34 -13.00 -6.31 36.28
C PRO A 34 -12.83 -5.22 37.34
N GLY A 35 -13.93 -4.56 37.70
CA GLY A 35 -13.96 -3.49 38.70
C GLY A 35 -13.83 -2.06 38.16
N ALA A 36 -14.94 -1.50 37.68
CA ALA A 36 -15.24 -0.06 37.60
C ALA A 36 -14.46 0.86 36.62
N ARG A 37 -15.25 1.67 35.88
CA ARG A 37 -14.94 2.95 35.18
C ARG A 37 -13.77 3.02 34.18
N GLY A 38 -13.07 1.94 33.90
CA GLY A 38 -12.03 1.91 32.86
C GLY A 38 -12.59 1.79 31.44
N LYS A 39 -11.97 2.48 30.47
CA LYS A 39 -12.24 2.23 29.05
C LYS A 39 -11.91 0.75 28.73
N PRO A 40 -12.69 0.09 27.85
CA PRO A 40 -12.41 -1.29 27.45
C PRO A 40 -11.00 -1.39 26.86
N LYS A 41 -10.26 -2.43 27.25
CA LYS A 41 -8.90 -2.66 26.73
C LYS A 41 -9.01 -3.49 25.44
N ALA A 42 -8.40 -2.98 24.37
CA ALA A 42 -8.23 -3.71 23.13
C ALA A 42 -7.08 -4.72 23.28
N VAL A 43 -7.43 -6.01 23.24
CA VAL A 43 -6.51 -7.14 23.32
C VAL A 43 -6.49 -7.84 21.95
N PHE A 44 -5.28 -8.00 21.42
CA PHE A 44 -4.99 -8.64 20.15
C PHE A 44 -4.38 -10.01 20.37
N ASP A 45 -4.68 -10.95 19.47
CA ASP A 45 -4.05 -12.25 19.45
C ASP A 45 -2.61 -12.15 18.94
N GLU A 46 -1.65 -12.67 19.70
CA GLU A 46 -0.23 -12.57 19.37
C GLU A 46 0.12 -13.39 18.13
N GLN A 47 -0.43 -14.61 18.02
CA GLN A 47 -0.14 -15.52 16.91
C GLN A 47 -0.63 -14.93 15.58
N GLN A 48 -1.80 -14.28 15.60
CA GLN A 48 -2.32 -13.57 14.44
C GLN A 48 -1.41 -12.41 14.02
N VAL A 49 -0.94 -11.60 14.96
CA VAL A 49 -0.07 -10.44 14.67
C VAL A 49 1.27 -10.90 14.06
N ILE A 50 1.83 -12.00 14.54
CA ILE A 50 3.06 -12.59 13.99
C ILE A 50 2.85 -13.06 12.55
N ARG A 51 1.76 -13.78 12.27
CA ARG A 51 1.43 -14.22 10.90
C ARG A 51 1.24 -13.03 9.97
N PHE A 52 0.54 -12.01 10.43
CA PHE A 52 0.30 -10.80 9.65
C PHE A 52 1.59 -10.06 9.30
N LYS A 53 2.55 -9.99 10.23
CA LYS A 53 3.88 -9.40 9.96
C LYS A 53 4.62 -10.15 8.85
N GLN A 54 4.54 -11.48 8.84
CA GLN A 54 5.13 -12.30 7.78
C GLN A 54 4.47 -12.02 6.43
N GLU A 55 3.14 -11.87 6.39
CA GLU A 55 2.42 -11.51 5.17
C GLU A 55 2.80 -10.13 4.64
N LEU A 56 2.93 -9.13 5.53
CA LEU A 56 3.38 -7.79 5.16
C LEU A 56 4.79 -7.75 4.58
N SER A 57 5.66 -8.66 4.99
CA SER A 57 7.03 -8.74 4.47
C SER A 57 7.14 -9.31 3.06
N LYS A 58 6.06 -9.88 2.51
CA LYS A 58 6.07 -10.44 1.16
C LYS A 58 6.14 -9.31 0.11
N PRO A 59 7.19 -9.27 -0.73
CA PRO A 59 7.25 -8.28 -1.80
C PRO A 59 6.10 -8.51 -2.78
N THR A 60 5.36 -7.45 -3.07
CA THR A 60 4.34 -7.46 -4.13
C THR A 60 5.04 -7.12 -5.44
N TYR A 61 5.26 -8.12 -6.29
CA TYR A 61 5.77 -7.89 -7.64
C TYR A 61 4.63 -7.38 -8.51
N LEU A 62 4.72 -6.13 -8.96
CA LEU A 62 3.89 -5.64 -10.04
C LEU A 62 4.52 -6.15 -11.34
N SER A 63 3.90 -7.15 -11.97
CA SER A 63 4.22 -7.51 -13.35
C SER A 63 3.74 -6.37 -14.24
N ILE A 64 4.67 -5.48 -14.60
CA ILE A 64 4.43 -4.50 -15.65
C ILE A 64 4.34 -5.31 -16.94
N PRO A 65 3.20 -5.35 -17.64
CA PRO A 65 3.18 -5.97 -18.95
C PRO A 65 4.12 -5.15 -19.84
N GLU A 66 5.14 -5.83 -20.38
CA GLU A 66 6.05 -5.27 -21.37
C GLU A 66 5.23 -4.97 -22.61
N VAL A 67 4.66 -3.76 -22.68
CA VAL A 67 4.11 -3.24 -23.92
C VAL A 67 5.32 -2.93 -24.79
N VAL A 68 5.78 -3.95 -25.52
CA VAL A 68 6.65 -3.76 -26.67
C VAL A 68 5.78 -3.09 -27.73
N THR A 69 5.61 -1.78 -27.66
CA THR A 69 5.28 -1.02 -28.85
C THR A 69 6.49 -1.15 -29.74
N GLU A 70 6.47 -2.14 -30.63
CA GLU A 70 7.13 -2.00 -31.92
C GLU A 70 6.57 -0.71 -32.53
N LEU A 71 7.24 0.42 -32.25
CA LEU A 71 7.14 1.58 -33.10
C LEU A 71 7.77 1.14 -34.42
N SER A 72 6.94 0.67 -35.33
CA SER A 72 7.31 0.45 -36.72
C SER A 72 8.05 1.69 -37.20
N ARG A 73 9.27 1.49 -37.70
CA ARG A 73 10.17 2.51 -38.25
C ARG A 73 9.55 3.32 -39.40
N GLU A 74 8.35 2.94 -39.84
CA GLU A 74 7.58 3.52 -40.93
C GLU A 74 6.86 4.83 -40.57
N ASP A 75 6.78 5.22 -39.29
CA ASP A 75 6.26 6.54 -38.87
C ASP A 75 7.30 7.67 -38.91
N LEU A 76 8.53 7.40 -39.33
CA LEU A 76 9.48 8.45 -39.74
C LEU A 76 9.10 8.98 -41.13
N LEU A 77 8.04 9.80 -41.15
CA LEU A 77 7.72 10.67 -42.28
C LEU A 77 8.95 11.52 -42.66
N PRO A 78 9.30 11.63 -43.95
CA PRO A 78 10.43 12.44 -44.40
C PRO A 78 10.28 13.90 -43.96
N GLU A 79 11.33 14.43 -43.34
CA GLU A 79 11.54 15.85 -43.09
C GLU A 79 11.64 16.62 -44.42
N ASP A 80 10.53 16.88 -45.10
CA ASP A 80 10.57 17.60 -46.39
C ASP A 80 9.48 18.66 -46.57
N LYS A 81 8.97 19.22 -45.47
CA LYS A 81 8.12 20.42 -45.51
C LYS A 81 8.34 21.38 -44.34
N TRP A 82 9.59 21.74 -44.06
CA TRP A 82 9.86 22.98 -43.32
C TRP A 82 10.35 24.06 -44.28
N GLY A 83 9.44 24.98 -44.63
CA GLY A 83 9.81 26.38 -44.90
C GLY A 83 10.35 26.73 -46.29
N ALA A 84 9.59 26.52 -47.36
CA ALA A 84 9.73 27.30 -48.60
C ALA A 84 8.49 28.18 -48.81
N ASN A 85 8.33 29.21 -47.97
CA ASN A 85 7.41 30.34 -48.20
C ASN A 85 7.80 31.50 -47.28
N PHE A 86 8.96 32.09 -47.53
CA PHE A 86 9.35 33.42 -47.03
C PHE A 86 10.20 34.10 -48.10
N ALA A 87 9.58 34.44 -49.22
CA ALA A 87 10.11 35.41 -50.18
C ALA A 87 8.96 35.90 -51.05
N GLU A 88 8.15 36.84 -50.54
CA GLU A 88 7.46 37.85 -51.35
C GLU A 88 6.83 38.90 -50.43
N CYS A 89 7.59 39.98 -50.20
CA CYS A 89 7.14 41.38 -50.00
C CYS A 89 8.36 42.29 -50.08
#